data_AF-U1R6V7-F1
#
_entry.id   AF-U1R6V7-F1
#
_cell.length_a   1.000
_cell.length_b   1.000
_cell.length_c   1.000
_cell.angle_alpha   90.00
_cell.angle_beta   90.00
_cell.angle_gamma   90.00
#
_symmetry.space_group_name_H-M   'P 1'
#
loop_
_entity.id
_entity.type
_entity.pdbx_description
1 polymer ?
#
loop_
_entity_poly.entity_id
_entity_poly.type
_entity_poly.pdbx_seq_one_letter_code
_entity_poly.pdbx_strand_id
1 'polypeptide(L)'
;MFLHDVEKYWNEIDIKTYSKIDRNYVDISVYLYNRGNLILCLNHFRDSKMISCEGDMREVLNTALWIRPLLPENVPIWMADGDFNAYVIINYGIKYVDVMNSWFDHSKRDPFEEYPEYFGSD
;
A
#
# COMPACT_ATOMS: atom_id res chain seq x y z
N MET A 1 -15.32 0.11 7.29
CA MET A 1 -14.50 0.24 8.51
C MET A 1 -13.24 1.03 8.21
N PHE A 2 -12.37 0.56 7.32
CA PHE A 2 -11.16 1.24 6.85
C PHE A 2 -11.31 2.72 6.44
N LEU A 3 -12.23 3.03 5.50
CA LEU A 3 -12.41 4.41 4.99
C LEU A 3 -12.77 5.43 6.08
N HIS A 4 -13.65 5.06 7.01
CA HIS A 4 -14.04 5.95 8.10
C HIS A 4 -12.92 6.24 9.11
N ASP A 5 -11.95 5.33 9.22
CA ASP A 5 -10.80 5.55 10.10
C ASP A 5 -9.70 6.37 9.41
N VAL A 6 -9.56 6.24 8.08
CA VAL A 6 -8.69 7.11 7.25
C VAL A 6 -9.14 8.58 7.32
N GLU A 7 -10.45 8.84 7.20
CA GLU A 7 -11.01 10.20 7.28
C GLU A 7 -10.75 10.91 8.62
N LYS A 8 -10.64 10.16 9.73
CA LYS A 8 -10.34 10.72 11.06
C LYS A 8 -8.88 11.10 11.22
N TYR A 9 -7.98 10.33 10.62
CA TYR A 9 -6.53 10.50 10.81
C TYR A 9 -5.95 11.65 9.97
N TRP A 10 -6.57 11.94 8.82
CA TRP A 10 -6.12 12.95 7.86
C TRP A 10 -7.19 14.00 7.56
N ASN A 11 -7.77 14.60 8.60
CA ASN A 11 -8.86 15.57 8.53
C ASN A 11 -8.51 16.91 7.84
N GLU A 12 -7.23 17.23 7.66
CA GLU A 12 -6.74 18.43 6.94
C GLU A 12 -6.30 18.13 5.48
N ILE A 13 -6.39 16.88 5.05
CA ILE A 13 -5.88 16.41 3.75
C ILE A 13 -7.06 16.14 2.81
N ASP A 14 -6.89 16.48 1.53
CA ASP A 14 -7.89 16.16 0.50
C ASP A 14 -7.81 14.66 0.20
N ILE A 15 -8.77 13.89 0.73
CA ILE A 15 -8.90 12.45 0.51
C ILE A 15 -9.80 12.25 -0.71
N LYS A 16 -9.25 11.67 -1.78
CA LYS A 16 -10.01 11.28 -2.95
C LYS A 16 -10.12 9.77 -3.04
N THR A 17 -11.35 9.28 -3.06
CA THR A 17 -11.67 7.87 -3.21
C THR A 17 -12.14 7.59 -4.62
N TYR A 18 -11.54 6.61 -5.28
CA TYR A 18 -11.94 6.14 -6.60
C TYR A 18 -12.23 4.65 -6.52
N SER A 19 -13.50 4.27 -6.62
CA SER A 19 -13.95 2.86 -6.57
C SER A 19 -14.00 2.18 -7.93
N LYS A 20 -13.33 2.74 -8.94
CA LYS A 20 -13.36 2.20 -10.30
C LYS A 20 -12.18 2.71 -11.12
N ILE A 21 -10.99 2.22 -10.82
CA ILE A 21 -9.92 2.24 -11.82
C ILE A 21 -10.18 1.03 -12.72
N ASP A 22 -10.11 1.23 -14.03
CA ASP A 22 -10.30 0.24 -15.10
C ASP A 22 -9.20 -0.86 -15.12
N ARG A 23 -8.61 -1.15 -13.96
CA ARG A 23 -7.63 -2.20 -13.71
C ARG A 23 -8.40 -3.40 -13.18
N ASN A 24 -8.41 -4.50 -13.92
CA ASN A 24 -9.21 -5.71 -13.66
C ASN A 24 -8.98 -6.39 -12.28
N TYR A 25 -8.11 -5.84 -11.44
CA TYR A 25 -7.57 -6.45 -10.22
C TYR A 25 -7.69 -5.57 -8.97
N VAL A 26 -8.15 -4.32 -9.05
CA VAL A 26 -8.31 -3.40 -7.89
C VAL A 26 -9.79 -3.11 -7.63
N ASP A 27 -10.23 -3.21 -6.37
CA ASP A 27 -11.59 -2.87 -5.95
C ASP A 27 -11.74 -1.37 -5.67
N ILE A 28 -10.74 -0.81 -4.99
CA ILE A 28 -10.75 0.58 -4.55
C ILE A 28 -9.34 1.12 -4.47
N SER A 29 -9.19 2.37 -4.91
CA SER A 29 -8.00 3.16 -4.76
C SER A 29 -8.30 4.41 -3.94
N VAL A 30 -7.47 4.70 -2.96
CA VAL A 30 -7.55 5.89 -2.11
C VAL A 30 -6.30 6.71 -2.36
N TYR A 31 -6.47 7.98 -2.73
CA TYR A 31 -5.38 8.91 -2.99
C TYR A 31 -5.47 10.05 -1.99
N LEU A 32 -4.36 10.34 -1.32
CA LEU A 32 -4.24 11.44 -0.37
C LEU A 32 -3.38 12.54 -0.97
N TYR A 33 -3.92 13.76 -0.95
CA TYR A 33 -3.24 14.92 -1.49
C TYR A 33 -2.98 15.98 -0.41
N ASN A 34 -1.73 16.44 -0.32
CA ASN A 34 -1.35 17.58 0.50
C ASN A 34 -1.01 18.78 -0.41
N ARG A 35 -1.79 19.86 -0.31
CA ARG A 35 -1.63 21.08 -1.13
C ARG A 35 -1.54 20.79 -2.64
N GLY A 36 -2.32 19.82 -3.11
CA GLY A 36 -2.36 19.41 -4.52
C GLY A 36 -1.31 18.39 -4.95
N ASN A 37 -0.36 18.02 -4.08
CA ASN A 37 0.62 16.97 -4.36
C ASN A 37 0.12 15.63 -3.82
N LEU A 38 0.20 14.58 -4.63
CA LEU A 38 -0.07 13.21 -4.18
C LEU A 38 1.02 12.81 -3.19
N ILE A 39 0.63 12.44 -1.98
CA ILE A 39 1.57 11.99 -0.94
C ILE A 39 1.46 10.49 -0.67
N LEU A 40 0.30 9.90 -0.94
CA LEU A 40 0.02 8.50 -0.67
C LEU A 40 -1.08 7.98 -1.60
N CYS A 41 -0.88 6.78 -2.14
CA CYS A 41 -1.86 5.98 -2.83
C CYS A 41 -1.99 4.63 -2.14
N LEU A 42 -3.22 4.21 -1.88
CA LEU A 42 -3.56 2.90 -1.33
C LEU A 42 -4.46 2.18 -2.31
N ASN A 43 -4.10 0.96 -2.70
CA ASN A 43 -4.92 0.12 -3.56
C ASN A 43 -5.31 -1.17 -2.81
N HIS A 44 -6.60 -1.46 -2.74
CA HIS A 44 -7.08 -2.76 -2.28
C HIS A 44 -7.33 -3.67 -3.49
N PHE A 45 -6.56 -4.74 -3.59
CA PHE A 45 -6.70 -5.72 -4.66
C PHE A 45 -7.88 -6.65 -4.39
N ARG A 46 -8.53 -7.10 -5.46
CA ARG A 46 -9.68 -8.02 -5.42
C ARG A 46 -9.39 -9.26 -4.58
N ASP A 47 -10.46 -9.81 -4.02
CA ASP A 47 -10.44 -11.00 -3.15
C ASP A 47 -9.58 -10.82 -1.90
N SER A 48 -9.35 -9.57 -1.47
CA SER A 48 -8.52 -9.20 -0.31
C SER A 48 -7.13 -9.83 -0.35
N LYS A 49 -6.58 -10.00 -1.55
CA LYS A 49 -5.26 -10.61 -1.74
C LYS A 49 -4.13 -9.77 -1.15
N MET A 50 -4.26 -8.44 -1.25
CA MET A 50 -3.18 -7.52 -0.92
C MET A 50 -3.67 -6.07 -0.83
N ILE A 51 -2.97 -5.26 -0.03
CA ILE A 51 -2.99 -3.80 -0.13
C ILE A 51 -1.67 -3.32 -0.75
N SER A 52 -1.69 -2.49 -1.80
CA SER A 52 -0.50 -1.69 -2.15
C SER A 52 -0.52 -0.33 -1.47
N CYS A 53 0.65 0.14 -1.05
CA CYS A 53 0.87 1.42 -0.41
C CYS A 53 2.07 2.09 -1.10
N GLU A 54 1.83 3.23 -1.77
CA GLU A 54 2.81 3.91 -2.63
C GLU A 54 2.83 5.42 -2.34
N GLY A 55 4.01 6.05 -2.37
CA GLY A 55 4.15 7.47 -2.06
C GLY A 55 5.46 7.81 -1.34
N ASP A 56 5.46 8.91 -0.57
CA ASP A 56 6.63 9.27 0.26
C ASP A 56 6.91 8.16 1.29
N MET A 57 8.15 7.69 1.35
CA MET A 57 8.54 6.52 2.16
C MET A 57 8.11 6.63 3.63
N ARG A 58 8.20 7.84 4.23
CA ARG A 58 7.82 8.04 5.63
C ARG A 58 6.31 7.93 5.80
N GLU A 59 5.55 8.56 4.93
CA GLU A 59 4.08 8.54 4.98
C GLU A 59 3.53 7.15 4.69
N VAL A 60 4.09 6.48 3.68
CA VAL A 60 3.76 5.12 3.29
C VAL A 60 4.03 4.15 4.44
N LEU A 61 5.19 4.23 5.10
CA LEU A 61 5.53 3.34 6.21
C LEU A 61 4.63 3.55 7.43
N ASN A 62 4.42 4.81 7.83
CA ASN A 62 3.52 5.14 8.94
C ASN A 62 2.11 4.61 8.66
N THR A 63 1.65 4.80 7.43
CA THR A 63 0.33 4.32 7.01
C THR A 63 0.28 2.80 7.00
N ALA A 64 1.23 2.11 6.37
CA ALA A 64 1.24 0.66 6.31
C ALA A 64 1.24 0.02 7.71
N LEU A 65 2.01 0.56 8.65
CA LEU A 65 2.04 0.07 10.03
C LEU A 65 0.76 0.38 10.81
N TRP A 66 0.13 1.52 10.56
CA TRP A 66 -1.16 1.87 11.15
C TRP A 66 -2.30 0.98 10.61
N ILE A 67 -2.31 0.71 9.30
CA ILE A 67 -3.33 -0.12 8.65
C ILE A 67 -3.15 -1.59 8.99
N ARG A 68 -1.91 -2.07 9.15
CA ARG A 68 -1.63 -3.50 9.34
C ARG A 68 -2.51 -4.15 10.40
N PRO A 69 -2.66 -3.64 11.64
CA PRO A 69 -3.52 -4.27 12.65
C PRO A 69 -5.03 -4.26 12.30
N LEU A 70 -5.47 -3.45 11.33
CA LEU A 70 -6.87 -3.38 10.87
C LEU A 70 -7.20 -4.42 9.79
N LEU A 71 -6.18 -5.07 9.22
CA LEU A 71 -6.33 -6.08 8.17
C LEU A 71 -6.25 -7.50 8.75
N PRO A 72 -6.91 -8.49 8.11
CA PRO A 72 -6.71 -9.89 8.48
C PRO A 72 -5.23 -10.30 8.45
N GLU A 73 -4.84 -11.29 9.26
CA GLU A 73 -3.44 -11.71 9.40
C GLU A 73 -2.84 -12.24 8.09
N ASN A 74 -3.67 -12.80 7.21
CA ASN A 74 -3.29 -13.36 5.92
C ASN A 74 -3.24 -12.33 4.77
N VAL A 75 -3.57 -11.06 5.02
CA VAL A 75 -3.49 -10.02 4.00
C VAL A 75 -2.17 -9.26 4.15
N PRO A 76 -1.21 -9.42 3.22
CA PRO A 76 0.01 -8.64 3.23
C PRO A 76 -0.25 -7.20 2.77
N ILE A 77 0.62 -6.29 3.21
CA ILE A 77 0.76 -4.96 2.61
C ILE A 77 2.03 -4.97 1.78
N TRP A 78 1.90 -4.75 0.47
CA TRP A 78 3.04 -4.46 -0.38
C TRP A 78 3.26 -2.95 -0.36
N MET A 79 4.47 -2.57 0.02
CA MET A 79 4.87 -1.19 0.19
C MET A 79 5.97 -0.87 -0.79
N ALA A 80 5.82 0.19 -1.58
CA ALA A 80 6.87 0.68 -2.47
C ALA A 80 7.22 2.13 -2.20
N ASP A 81 8.44 2.50 -2.58
CA ASP A 81 8.86 3.89 -2.59
C ASP A 81 8.18 4.67 -3.72
N GLY A 82 8.17 6.00 -3.61
CA GLY A 82 7.46 6.87 -4.57
C GLY A 82 7.99 6.80 -6.00
N ASP A 83 9.21 6.31 -6.19
CA ASP A 83 9.86 6.13 -7.50
C ASP A 83 9.77 4.69 -8.04
N PHE A 84 9.14 3.77 -7.30
CA PHE A 84 9.03 2.34 -7.65
C PHE A 84 10.39 1.64 -7.85
N ASN A 85 11.44 2.12 -7.19
CA ASN A 85 12.77 1.51 -7.23
C ASN A 85 12.93 0.41 -6.17
N ALA A 86 12.16 0.48 -5.09
CA ALA A 86 12.26 -0.50 -4.02
C ALA A 86 10.90 -0.83 -3.40
N TYR A 87 10.78 -2.03 -2.83
CA TYR A 87 9.59 -2.50 -2.15
C TYR A 87 9.88 -3.36 -0.92
N VAL A 88 8.88 -3.55 -0.07
CA VAL A 88 8.89 -4.49 1.05
C VAL A 88 7.49 -5.06 1.28
N ILE A 89 7.42 -6.32 1.67
CA ILE A 89 6.18 -6.98 2.09
C ILE A 89 6.07 -6.91 3.61
N ILE A 90 4.99 -6.30 4.11
CA ILE A 90 4.68 -6.17 5.52
C ILE A 90 3.63 -7.22 5.90
N ASN A 91 4.10 -8.31 6.50
CA ASN A 91 3.26 -9.37 7.04
C ASN A 91 2.74 -9.01 8.44
N TYR A 92 1.77 -9.78 8.94
CA TYR A 92 1.28 -9.59 10.32
C TYR A 92 2.42 -9.75 11.34
N GLY A 93 2.45 -8.88 12.35
CA GLY A 93 3.43 -8.97 13.45
C GLY A 93 4.85 -8.49 13.15
N ILE A 94 5.14 -8.00 11.93
CA ILE A 94 6.45 -7.42 11.61
C ILE A 94 6.68 -6.10 12.38
N LYS A 95 7.90 -5.85 12.85
CA LYS A 95 8.24 -4.62 13.61
C LYS A 95 8.75 -3.53 12.66
N TYR A 96 8.56 -2.26 13.06
CA TYR A 96 9.03 -1.08 12.31
C TYR A 96 10.50 -1.19 11.85
N VAL A 97 11.40 -1.56 12.78
CA VAL A 97 12.84 -1.63 12.50
C VAL A 97 13.17 -2.73 11.49
N ASP A 98 12.38 -3.80 11.46
CA ASP A 98 12.58 -4.90 10.51
C ASP A 98 12.15 -4.47 9.11
N VAL A 99 11.05 -3.71 8.98
CA VAL A 99 10.59 -3.15 7.70
C VAL A 99 11.65 -2.22 7.10
N MET A 100 12.25 -1.35 7.91
CA MET A 100 13.29 -0.42 7.43
C MET A 100 14.53 -1.12 6.85
N ASN A 101 14.82 -2.35 7.28
CA ASN A 101 16.00 -3.10 6.85
C ASN A 101 15.70 -4.15 5.78
N SER A 102 14.44 -4.30 5.36
CA SER A 102 13.99 -5.41 4.49
C SER A 102 13.54 -4.97 3.10
N TRP A 103 14.02 -3.80 2.64
CA TRP A 103 13.70 -3.30 1.30
C TRP A 103 14.43 -4.09 0.22
N PHE A 104 13.68 -4.47 -0.80
CA PHE A 104 14.15 -5.11 -2.01
C PHE A 104 14.25 -4.10 -3.13
N ASP A 105 15.30 -4.21 -3.94
CA ASP A 105 15.55 -3.39 -5.12
C ASP A 105 14.83 -4.01 -6.32
N HIS A 106 13.90 -3.28 -6.93
CA HIS A 106 13.13 -3.72 -8.08
C HIS A 106 14.01 -4.04 -9.29
N SER A 107 15.18 -3.41 -9.43
CA SER A 107 16.10 -3.73 -10.53
C SER A 107 16.74 -5.11 -10.40
N LYS A 108 16.66 -5.72 -9.21
CA LYS A 108 17.23 -7.04 -8.90
C LYS A 108 16.18 -8.11 -8.69
N ARG A 109 14.95 -7.72 -8.35
CA ARG A 109 13.86 -8.62 -7.98
C ARG A 109 12.58 -8.15 -8.64
N ASP A 110 11.97 -9.01 -9.43
CA ASP A 110 10.68 -8.72 -10.06
C ASP A 110 9.54 -9.26 -9.18
N PRO A 111 8.74 -8.41 -8.52
CA PRO A 111 7.64 -8.87 -7.69
C PRO A 111 6.52 -9.57 -8.48
N PHE A 112 6.41 -9.36 -9.79
CA PHE A 112 5.45 -10.10 -10.61
C PHE A 112 5.87 -11.58 -10.77
N GLU A 113 7.17 -11.85 -10.87
CA GLU A 113 7.69 -13.22 -10.90
C GLU A 113 7.69 -13.88 -9.52
N GLU A 114 7.97 -13.10 -8.47
CA GLU A 114 8.12 -13.63 -7.12
C GLU A 114 6.82 -13.81 -6.34
N TYR A 115 5.82 -12.99 -6.65
CA TYR A 115 4.52 -13.00 -5.99
C TYR A 115 3.35 -13.01 -7.00
N PRO A 116 3.33 -13.97 -7.93
CA PRO A 116 2.32 -14.04 -9.00
C PRO A 116 0.90 -14.19 -8.45
N GLU A 117 0.73 -14.69 -7.22
CA GLU A 117 -0.56 -14.83 -6.56
C GLU A 117 -1.25 -13.48 -6.26
N TYR A 118 -0.46 -12.42 -6.08
CA TYR A 118 -0.96 -11.07 -5.73
C TYR A 118 -1.04 -10.16 -6.96
N PHE A 119 -0.01 -10.17 -7.80
CA PHE A 119 0.10 -9.24 -8.93
C PHE A 119 -0.49 -9.79 -10.23
N GLY A 120 -0.78 -11.09 -10.28
CA GLY A 120 -1.13 -11.79 -11.52
C GLY A 120 0.12 -12.06 -12.36
N SER A 121 0.02 -13.09 -13.19
CA SER A 121 0.87 -13.20 -14.39
C SER A 121 0.11 -12.49 -15.51
N ASP A 122 0.75 -11.55 -16.19
CA ASP A 122 0.25 -11.08 -17.50
C ASP A 122 0.21 -12.25 -18.50
#